data_AF-A0A2E5KQG1-F1
#
_entry.id   AF-A0A2E5KQG1-F1
#
_cell.length_a   1.000
_cell.length_b   1.000
_cell.length_c   1.000
_cell.angle_alpha   90.00
_cell.angle_beta   90.00
_cell.angle_gamma   90.00
#
_symmetry.space_group_name_H-M   'P 1'
#
loop_
_entity.id
_entity.type
_entity.pdbx_description
1 polymer ?
#
loop_
_entity_poly.entity_id
_entity_poly.type
_entity_poly.pdbx_seq_one_letter_code
_entity_poly.pdbx_strand_id
1 'polypeptide(L)'
;MYPSGSRALVRQREGGEAVMISRADELRAIPHNAALLQIGALSNSIGGLGAAIDRDPDHFFELYQRSPRLRSLMTSAGYAWGIGSFEALRAYIATYEPALWLARAADVFDAPELPRERSRQRAEQLREVADVVALTDLRDRQNRIYRRLYRDGVLLAQALRRLSDEGYDMTGLVAPDTRRSLALLHAIRVALIHEIFLLVLRIPEFSPQHGTSRDELLQWLFRLDVEGAAIVLERIFPIEAEEADAAEQYGEPADYQGEGGQTYRMEHAEVFGPLRSLFELTRRTSAAAVHHASYFG
;
A
#
# COMPACT_ATOMS: atom_id res chain seq x y z
N MET A 1 -7.15 2.35 7.14
CA MET A 1 -8.27 2.76 6.27
C MET A 1 -9.08 3.80 7.02
N TYR A 2 -9.58 4.86 6.36
CA TYR A 2 -10.61 5.69 6.99
C TYR A 2 -11.82 4.80 7.31
N PRO A 3 -12.42 4.92 8.51
CA PRO A 3 -13.64 4.21 8.82
C PRO A 3 -14.74 4.75 7.90
N SER A 4 -15.19 3.94 6.94
CA SER A 4 -16.37 4.24 6.12
C SER A 4 -17.67 3.85 6.83
N GLY A 5 -17.62 3.56 8.14
CA GLY A 5 -18.77 3.20 8.97
C GLY A 5 -18.39 2.86 10.41
N SER A 6 -19.38 2.86 11.32
CA SER A 6 -19.26 2.63 12.76
C SER A 6 -18.86 1.19 13.18
N ARG A 7 -18.51 0.33 12.21
CA ARG A 7 -18.35 -1.11 12.41
C ARG A 7 -16.87 -1.51 12.28
N ALA A 8 -16.37 -2.25 13.27
CA ALA A 8 -15.00 -2.77 13.30
C ALA A 8 -14.60 -3.54 12.01
N LEU A 9 -13.35 -3.36 11.56
CA LEU A 9 -12.80 -3.89 10.30
C LEU A 9 -12.61 -5.42 10.30
N VAL A 10 -12.24 -5.98 11.46
CA VAL A 10 -11.95 -7.40 11.67
C VAL A 10 -13.19 -8.09 12.27
N ARG A 11 -13.48 -9.33 11.85
CA ARG A 11 -14.49 -10.15 12.53
C ARG A 11 -13.99 -10.44 13.96
N GLN A 12 -14.72 -9.98 14.97
CA GLN A 12 -14.37 -10.22 16.38
C GLN A 12 -14.13 -11.73 16.63
N ARG A 13 -12.95 -12.05 17.14
CA ARG A 13 -12.72 -13.24 17.97
C ARG A 13 -12.50 -12.74 19.40
N GLU A 14 -12.96 -13.53 20.37
CA GLU A 14 -12.70 -13.27 21.80
C GLU A 14 -11.19 -13.31 22.05
N GLY A 15 -10.59 -12.15 22.39
CA GLY A 15 -9.16 -12.01 22.68
C GLY A 15 -8.62 -10.65 22.23
N GLY A 16 -8.41 -9.74 23.18
CA GLY A 16 -8.13 -8.31 22.97
C GLY A 16 -6.69 -7.93 22.62
N GLU A 17 -6.02 -8.65 21.72
CA GLU A 17 -4.76 -8.19 21.12
C GLU A 17 -4.98 -7.68 19.69
N ALA A 18 -4.18 -6.70 19.27
CA ALA A 18 -4.17 -6.21 17.89
C ALA A 18 -3.72 -7.33 16.95
N VAL A 19 -4.67 -8.13 16.49
CA VAL A 19 -4.40 -9.27 15.59
C VAL A 19 -3.87 -8.73 14.27
N MET A 20 -2.59 -9.01 13.95
CA MET A 20 -2.10 -8.93 12.58
C MET A 20 -3.03 -9.80 11.71
N ILE A 21 -3.75 -9.17 10.79
CA ILE A 21 -4.63 -9.88 9.86
C ILE A 21 -3.76 -10.82 9.03
N SER A 22 -3.87 -12.11 9.33
CA SER A 22 -3.02 -13.13 8.74
C SER A 22 -3.70 -13.76 7.51
N ARG A 23 -5.03 -13.64 7.42
CA ARG A 23 -5.84 -14.27 6.38
C ARG A 23 -6.98 -13.37 5.89
N ALA A 24 -7.30 -13.48 4.61
CA ALA A 24 -8.34 -12.68 3.97
C ALA A 24 -9.76 -12.93 4.51
N ASP A 25 -10.02 -14.10 5.11
CA ASP A 25 -11.30 -14.51 5.71
C ASP A 25 -11.57 -13.84 7.08
N GLU A 26 -10.56 -13.23 7.69
CA GLU A 26 -10.65 -12.47 8.95
C GLU A 26 -11.23 -11.06 8.74
N LEU A 27 -11.20 -10.57 7.48
CA LEU A 27 -11.75 -9.28 7.09
C LEU A 27 -13.26 -9.36 6.79
N ARG A 28 -14.01 -8.32 7.19
CA ARG A 28 -15.39 -8.15 6.73
C ARG A 28 -15.41 -7.83 5.23
N ALA A 29 -16.51 -8.18 4.57
CA ALA A 29 -16.64 -8.06 3.10
C ALA A 29 -16.42 -6.63 2.57
N ILE A 30 -16.88 -5.60 3.27
CA ILE A 30 -16.71 -4.19 2.87
C ILE A 30 -15.23 -3.76 2.95
N PRO A 31 -14.52 -3.94 4.08
CA PRO A 31 -13.07 -3.74 4.15
C PRO A 31 -12.27 -4.52 3.11
N HIS A 32 -12.63 -5.79 2.88
CA HIS A 32 -11.95 -6.64 1.93
C HIS A 32 -12.09 -6.12 0.50
N ASN A 33 -13.31 -5.78 0.08
CA ASN A 33 -13.57 -5.23 -1.26
C ASN A 33 -12.91 -3.85 -1.44
N ALA A 34 -12.93 -3.00 -0.41
CA ALA A 34 -12.24 -1.73 -0.41
C ALA A 34 -10.72 -1.90 -0.55
N ALA A 35 -10.12 -2.91 0.10
CA ALA A 35 -8.69 -3.21 -0.06
C ALA A 35 -8.37 -3.67 -1.48
N LEU A 36 -9.22 -4.53 -2.08
CA LEU A 36 -9.05 -5.02 -3.44
C LEU A 36 -9.19 -3.92 -4.51
N LEU A 37 -10.04 -2.93 -4.26
CA LEU A 37 -10.14 -1.70 -5.05
C LEU A 37 -8.89 -0.82 -4.90
N GLN A 38 -8.40 -0.67 -3.66
CA GLN A 38 -7.21 0.15 -3.36
C GLN A 38 -5.92 -0.38 -4.00
N ILE A 39 -5.87 -1.69 -4.28
CA ILE A 39 -4.73 -2.32 -4.97
C ILE A 39 -4.97 -2.52 -6.47
N GLY A 40 -6.10 -2.06 -7.01
CA GLY A 40 -6.35 -1.93 -8.45
C GLY A 40 -6.92 -3.16 -9.16
N ALA A 41 -6.99 -4.35 -8.55
CA ALA A 41 -7.33 -5.57 -9.29
C ALA A 41 -8.78 -6.08 -9.14
N LEU A 42 -9.65 -5.42 -8.36
CA LEU A 42 -11.11 -5.71 -8.27
C LEU A 42 -11.48 -7.20 -8.24
N SER A 43 -10.62 -8.03 -7.64
CA SER A 43 -10.67 -9.49 -7.83
C SER A 43 -11.92 -10.14 -7.24
N ASN A 44 -12.64 -9.44 -6.37
CA ASN A 44 -13.95 -9.82 -5.87
C ASN A 44 -15.03 -9.84 -6.96
N SER A 45 -14.91 -8.98 -7.98
CA SER A 45 -15.90 -8.86 -9.06
C SER A 45 -15.50 -9.65 -10.31
N ILE A 46 -14.19 -9.81 -10.56
CA ILE A 46 -13.68 -10.42 -11.80
C ILE A 46 -13.01 -11.77 -11.61
N GLY A 47 -12.60 -12.11 -10.39
CA GLY A 47 -11.75 -13.26 -10.12
C GLY A 47 -12.43 -14.59 -10.43
N GLY A 48 -11.78 -15.40 -11.25
CA GLY A 48 -12.22 -16.73 -11.65
C GLY A 48 -13.19 -16.76 -12.82
N LEU A 49 -13.68 -15.60 -13.30
CA LEU A 49 -14.61 -15.55 -14.42
C LEU A 49 -13.92 -15.97 -15.72
N GLY A 50 -12.70 -15.49 -15.97
CA GLY A 50 -11.96 -15.83 -17.19
C GLY A 50 -11.71 -17.34 -17.28
N ALA A 51 -11.21 -17.94 -16.20
CA ALA A 51 -10.99 -19.37 -16.11
C ALA A 51 -12.29 -20.19 -16.17
N ALA A 52 -13.43 -19.64 -15.74
CA ALA A 52 -14.73 -20.31 -15.87
C ALA A 52 -15.23 -20.32 -17.31
N ILE A 53 -15.09 -19.19 -18.02
CA ILE A 53 -15.46 -19.06 -19.44
C ILE A 53 -14.58 -19.95 -20.31
N ASP A 54 -13.27 -20.00 -20.03
CA ASP A 54 -12.29 -20.79 -20.78
C ASP A 54 -12.55 -22.32 -20.74
N ARG A 55 -13.33 -22.82 -19.78
CA ARG A 55 -13.67 -24.26 -19.71
C ARG A 55 -14.57 -24.72 -20.85
N ASP A 56 -15.52 -23.89 -21.25
CA ASP A 56 -16.44 -24.17 -22.35
C ASP A 56 -16.89 -22.84 -22.99
N PRO A 57 -16.04 -22.24 -23.85
CA PRO A 57 -16.30 -20.93 -24.41
C PRO A 57 -17.58 -20.92 -25.25
N ASP A 58 -17.78 -21.91 -26.11
CA ASP A 58 -18.91 -21.92 -27.06
C ASP A 58 -20.25 -22.02 -26.33
N HIS A 59 -20.33 -22.87 -25.30
CA HIS A 59 -21.53 -22.93 -24.45
C HIS A 59 -21.76 -21.60 -23.71
N PHE A 60 -20.71 -20.96 -23.21
CA PHE A 60 -20.83 -19.64 -22.57
C PHE A 60 -21.43 -18.59 -23.52
N PHE A 61 -20.93 -18.50 -24.77
CA PHE A 61 -21.43 -17.53 -25.74
C PHE A 61 -22.87 -17.82 -26.15
N GLU A 62 -23.26 -19.08 -26.34
CA GLU A 62 -24.66 -19.46 -26.57
C GLU A 62 -25.55 -19.02 -25.40
N LEU A 63 -25.13 -19.32 -24.17
CA LEU A 63 -25.88 -18.98 -22.97
C LEU A 63 -25.99 -17.46 -22.79
N TYR A 64 -24.94 -16.71 -23.11
CA TYR A 64 -24.92 -15.25 -23.04
C TYR A 64 -25.97 -14.61 -23.94
N GLN A 65 -26.14 -15.12 -25.16
CA GLN A 65 -27.16 -14.64 -26.10
C GLN A 65 -28.59 -14.90 -25.59
N ARG A 66 -28.79 -15.98 -24.83
CA ARG A 66 -30.11 -16.42 -24.37
C ARG A 66 -30.48 -15.95 -22.96
N SER A 67 -29.51 -15.56 -22.14
CA SER A 67 -29.70 -15.28 -20.71
C SER A 67 -29.53 -13.79 -20.38
N PRO A 68 -30.63 -13.04 -20.14
CA PRO A 68 -30.56 -11.66 -19.67
C PRO A 68 -29.78 -11.52 -18.36
N ARG A 69 -29.90 -12.50 -17.46
CA ARG A 69 -29.17 -12.51 -16.18
C ARG A 69 -27.66 -12.60 -16.38
N LEU A 70 -27.22 -13.48 -17.28
CA LEU A 70 -25.79 -13.61 -17.58
C LEU A 70 -25.25 -12.31 -18.20
N ARG A 71 -26.03 -11.66 -19.09
CA ARG A 71 -25.67 -10.34 -19.61
C ARG A 71 -25.47 -9.32 -18.50
N SER A 72 -26.42 -9.18 -17.57
CA SER A 72 -26.28 -8.24 -16.45
C SER A 72 -25.04 -8.52 -15.60
N LEU A 73 -24.76 -9.79 -15.27
CA LEU A 73 -23.56 -10.17 -14.50
C LEU A 73 -22.28 -9.80 -15.24
N MET A 74 -22.21 -10.10 -16.54
CA MET A 74 -21.05 -9.78 -17.35
C MET A 74 -20.91 -8.27 -17.58
N THR A 75 -21.99 -7.50 -17.67
CA THR A 75 -21.90 -6.03 -17.72
C THR A 75 -21.24 -5.49 -16.44
N SER A 76 -21.62 -6.00 -15.27
CA SER A 76 -20.93 -5.64 -14.01
C SER A 76 -19.46 -6.06 -14.01
N ALA A 77 -19.15 -7.27 -14.51
CA ALA A 77 -17.77 -7.73 -14.64
C ALA A 77 -16.95 -6.90 -15.63
N GLY A 78 -17.53 -6.50 -16.77
CA GLY A 78 -16.91 -5.65 -17.78
C GLY A 78 -16.67 -4.24 -17.26
N TYR A 79 -17.61 -3.68 -16.48
CA TYR A 79 -17.39 -2.40 -15.79
C TYR A 79 -16.23 -2.51 -14.80
N ALA A 80 -16.23 -3.55 -13.94
CA ALA A 80 -15.17 -3.80 -12.97
C ALA A 80 -13.80 -4.01 -13.64
N TRP A 81 -13.76 -4.71 -14.78
CA TRP A 81 -12.56 -4.84 -15.61
C TRP A 81 -12.09 -3.48 -16.13
N GLY A 82 -13.02 -2.63 -16.59
CA GLY A 82 -12.72 -1.31 -17.15
C GLY A 82 -12.17 -0.29 -16.14
N ILE A 83 -12.56 -0.37 -14.86
CA ILE A 83 -12.00 0.47 -13.78
C ILE A 83 -10.80 -0.16 -13.07
N GLY A 84 -10.57 -1.47 -13.22
CA GLY A 84 -9.41 -2.16 -12.68
C GLY A 84 -8.12 -1.86 -13.46
N SER A 85 -6.98 -1.93 -12.79
CA SER A 85 -5.65 -1.88 -13.40
C SER A 85 -4.71 -2.89 -12.75
N PHE A 86 -4.32 -3.91 -13.52
CA PHE A 86 -3.29 -4.86 -13.13
C PHE A 86 -1.89 -4.23 -13.13
N GLU A 87 -1.70 -3.17 -13.90
CA GLU A 87 -0.48 -2.36 -13.90
C GLU A 87 -0.33 -1.62 -12.58
N ALA A 88 -1.41 -1.05 -12.04
CA ALA A 88 -1.42 -0.46 -10.70
C ALA A 88 -1.10 -1.52 -9.63
N LEU A 89 -1.74 -2.70 -9.67
CA LEU A 89 -1.42 -3.80 -8.77
C LEU A 89 0.07 -4.16 -8.86
N ARG A 90 0.60 -4.33 -10.07
CA ARG A 90 2.01 -4.63 -10.30
C ARG A 90 2.93 -3.54 -9.75
N ALA A 91 2.56 -2.27 -9.88
CA ALA A 91 3.33 -1.16 -9.34
C ALA A 91 3.39 -1.19 -7.80
N TYR A 92 2.28 -1.51 -7.12
CA TYR A 92 2.29 -1.71 -5.66
C TYR A 92 3.19 -2.87 -5.23
N ILE A 93 3.19 -3.98 -5.98
CA ILE A 93 4.05 -5.13 -5.69
C ILE A 93 5.52 -4.79 -5.94
N ALA A 94 5.80 -4.05 -7.03
CA ALA A 94 7.15 -3.64 -7.39
C ALA A 94 7.80 -2.71 -6.35
N THR A 95 7.02 -2.00 -5.54
CA THR A 95 7.53 -1.23 -4.38
C THR A 95 8.31 -2.09 -3.39
N TYR A 96 8.07 -3.40 -3.35
CA TYR A 96 8.80 -4.35 -2.50
C TYR A 96 9.86 -5.15 -3.29
N GLU A 97 10.24 -4.68 -4.49
CA GLU A 97 11.31 -5.27 -5.31
C GLU A 97 12.63 -4.55 -5.04
N PRO A 98 13.67 -5.20 -4.47
CA PRO A 98 14.98 -4.57 -4.28
C PRO A 98 15.57 -4.03 -5.58
N ALA A 99 15.41 -4.77 -6.69
CA ALA A 99 15.93 -4.37 -8.00
C ALA A 99 15.34 -3.04 -8.51
N LEU A 100 14.08 -2.70 -8.17
CA LEU A 100 13.50 -1.40 -8.52
C LEU A 100 14.29 -0.26 -7.88
N TRP A 101 14.58 -0.41 -6.59
CA TRP A 101 15.27 0.61 -5.81
C TRP A 101 16.74 0.74 -6.19
N LEU A 102 17.42 -0.39 -6.47
CA LEU A 102 18.79 -0.39 -6.98
C LEU A 102 18.91 0.25 -8.36
N ALA A 103 17.96 -0.02 -9.27
CA ALA A 103 17.92 0.62 -10.58
C ALA A 103 17.76 2.15 -10.45
N ARG A 104 16.80 2.59 -9.61
CA ARG A 104 16.62 4.02 -9.31
C ARG A 104 17.85 4.64 -8.64
N ALA A 105 18.54 3.91 -7.78
CA ALA A 105 19.76 4.38 -7.14
C ALA A 105 20.86 4.62 -8.19
N ALA A 106 21.00 3.73 -9.17
CA ALA A 106 21.93 3.90 -10.29
C ALA A 106 21.57 5.12 -11.15
N ASP A 107 20.30 5.26 -11.53
CA ASP A 107 19.82 6.39 -12.34
C ASP A 107 20.05 7.74 -11.64
N VAL A 108 19.81 7.79 -10.32
CA VAL A 108 19.97 9.01 -9.52
C VAL A 108 21.43 9.34 -9.27
N PHE A 109 22.30 8.33 -9.08
CA PHE A 109 23.72 8.55 -8.76
C PHE A 109 24.41 9.46 -9.79
N ASP A 110 24.13 9.22 -11.08
CA ASP A 110 24.69 9.96 -12.22
C ASP A 110 23.76 11.04 -12.78
N ALA A 111 22.68 11.40 -12.07
CA ALA A 111 21.71 12.37 -12.54
C ALA A 111 22.35 13.78 -12.72
N PRO A 112 22.37 14.34 -13.94
CA PRO A 112 23.04 15.61 -14.21
C PRO A 112 22.32 16.83 -13.62
N GLU A 113 21.04 16.67 -13.28
CA GLU A 113 20.18 17.75 -12.79
C GLU A 113 20.33 18.03 -11.27
N LEU A 114 21.00 17.14 -10.54
CA LEU A 114 21.20 17.25 -9.10
C LEU A 114 22.68 17.57 -8.76
N PRO A 115 22.94 18.39 -7.72
CA PRO A 115 24.29 18.50 -7.15
C PRO A 115 24.83 17.11 -6.76
N ARG A 116 26.09 16.83 -7.09
CA ARG A 116 26.73 15.51 -6.88
C ARG A 116 26.58 14.95 -5.47
N GLU A 117 26.65 15.80 -4.46
CA GLU A 117 26.49 15.36 -3.06
C GLU A 117 25.07 14.87 -2.79
N ARG A 118 24.06 15.62 -3.26
CA ARG A 118 22.65 15.23 -3.14
C ARG A 118 22.32 13.99 -3.95
N SER A 119 22.90 13.83 -5.14
CA SER A 119 22.69 12.64 -5.98
C SER A 119 23.24 11.37 -5.30
N ARG A 120 24.43 11.47 -4.70
CA ARG A 120 25.04 10.37 -3.91
C ARG A 120 24.23 10.02 -2.68
N GLN A 121 23.86 11.01 -1.86
CA GLN A 121 23.04 10.79 -0.67
C GLN A 121 21.70 10.14 -1.02
N ARG A 122 21.04 10.60 -2.10
CA ARG A 122 19.77 10.02 -2.54
C ARG A 122 19.95 8.59 -3.07
N ALA A 123 21.04 8.31 -3.79
CA ALA A 123 21.35 6.96 -4.24
C ALA A 123 21.61 6.00 -3.07
N GLU A 124 22.28 6.45 -2.02
CA GLU A 124 22.50 5.67 -0.80
C GLU A 124 21.18 5.36 -0.07
N GLN A 125 20.31 6.36 0.11
CA GLN A 125 18.97 6.15 0.66
C GLN A 125 18.19 5.10 -0.14
N LEU A 126 18.23 5.15 -1.47
CA LEU A 126 17.54 4.18 -2.32
C LEU A 126 18.12 2.77 -2.18
N ARG A 127 19.44 2.63 -1.98
CA ARG A 127 20.08 1.32 -1.70
C ARG A 127 19.65 0.78 -0.34
N GLU A 128 19.59 1.62 0.68
CA GLU A 128 19.14 1.22 2.01
C GLU A 128 17.66 0.79 1.99
N VAL A 129 16.79 1.46 1.22
CA VAL A 129 15.42 0.97 0.98
C VAL A 129 15.45 -0.43 0.37
N ALA A 130 16.33 -0.67 -0.61
CA ALA A 130 16.48 -1.97 -1.26
C ALA A 130 16.87 -3.07 -0.25
N ASP A 131 17.78 -2.76 0.66
CA ASP A 131 18.24 -3.69 1.70
C ASP A 131 17.10 -4.03 2.67
N VAL A 132 16.33 -3.03 3.13
CA VAL A 132 15.20 -3.26 4.05
C VAL A 132 14.09 -4.07 3.40
N VAL A 133 13.70 -3.78 2.14
CA VAL A 133 12.64 -4.56 1.47
C VAL A 133 13.08 -6.00 1.19
N ALA A 134 14.38 -6.24 0.99
CA ALA A 134 14.94 -7.58 0.76
C ALA A 134 14.81 -8.51 1.99
N LEU A 135 14.65 -7.95 3.19
CA LEU A 135 14.42 -8.73 4.41
C LEU A 135 13.01 -9.34 4.48
N THR A 136 12.11 -8.97 3.56
CA THR A 136 10.71 -9.41 3.58
C THR A 136 10.40 -10.35 2.41
N ASP A 137 9.58 -11.38 2.66
CA ASP A 137 9.10 -12.29 1.60
C ASP A 137 7.77 -11.82 0.96
N LEU A 138 7.35 -10.59 1.25
CA LEU A 138 6.07 -10.00 0.84
C LEU A 138 5.90 -10.03 -0.67
N ARG A 139 6.95 -9.64 -1.41
CA ARG A 139 6.96 -9.57 -2.87
C ARG A 139 6.67 -10.92 -3.51
N ASP A 140 7.28 -11.99 -3.03
CA ASP A 140 7.08 -13.33 -3.60
C ASP A 140 5.67 -13.85 -3.33
N ARG A 141 5.14 -13.61 -2.12
CA ARG A 141 3.74 -13.94 -1.77
C ARG A 141 2.76 -13.18 -2.67
N GLN A 142 2.96 -11.87 -2.82
CA GLN A 142 2.11 -11.03 -3.65
C GLN A 142 2.21 -11.38 -5.14
N ASN A 143 3.40 -11.68 -5.65
CA ASN A 143 3.61 -12.08 -7.04
C ASN A 143 2.89 -13.39 -7.40
N ARG A 144 2.83 -14.37 -6.48
CA ARG A 144 2.04 -15.60 -6.70
C ARG A 144 0.56 -15.29 -6.90
N ILE A 145 0.00 -14.40 -6.07
CA ILE A 145 -1.39 -13.95 -6.17
C ILE A 145 -1.61 -13.19 -7.48
N TYR A 146 -0.72 -12.23 -7.78
CA TYR A 146 -0.76 -11.45 -9.01
C TYR A 146 -0.77 -12.33 -10.25
N ARG A 147 0.13 -13.31 -10.37
CA ARG A 147 0.20 -14.20 -11.53
C ARG A 147 -1.10 -14.97 -11.75
N ARG A 148 -1.74 -15.43 -10.67
CA ARG A 148 -3.03 -16.13 -10.74
C ARG A 148 -4.15 -15.20 -11.21
N LEU A 149 -4.25 -14.02 -10.61
CA LEU A 149 -5.27 -13.03 -10.99
C LEU A 149 -5.06 -12.50 -12.41
N TYR A 150 -3.81 -12.26 -12.80
CA TYR A 150 -3.46 -11.75 -14.12
C TYR A 150 -3.77 -12.78 -15.21
N ARG A 151 -3.45 -14.06 -14.99
CA ARG A 151 -3.79 -15.14 -15.93
C ARG A 151 -5.31 -15.21 -16.15
N ASP A 152 -6.08 -15.21 -15.07
CA ASP A 152 -7.55 -15.21 -15.15
C ASP A 152 -8.08 -13.94 -15.83
N GLY A 153 -7.50 -12.78 -15.51
CA GLY A 153 -7.83 -11.50 -16.14
C GLY A 153 -7.59 -11.48 -17.65
N VAL A 154 -6.49 -12.09 -18.13
CA VAL A 154 -6.22 -12.21 -19.57
C VAL A 154 -7.33 -13.00 -20.28
N LEU A 155 -7.77 -14.12 -19.69
CA LEU A 155 -8.87 -14.91 -20.24
C LEU A 155 -10.18 -14.13 -20.25
N LEU A 156 -10.48 -13.41 -19.16
CA LEU A 156 -11.64 -12.54 -19.08
C LEU A 156 -11.60 -11.43 -20.15
N ALA A 157 -10.44 -10.79 -20.33
CA ALA A 157 -10.26 -9.74 -21.33
C ALA A 157 -10.53 -10.23 -22.76
N GLN A 158 -10.09 -11.46 -23.07
CA GLN A 158 -10.37 -12.10 -24.36
C GLN A 158 -11.86 -12.37 -24.54
N ALA A 159 -12.53 -12.89 -23.51
CA ALA A 159 -13.98 -13.13 -23.54
C ALA A 159 -14.78 -11.82 -23.73
N LEU A 160 -14.44 -10.77 -22.98
CA LEU A 160 -15.07 -9.45 -23.11
C LEU A 160 -14.85 -8.87 -24.51
N ARG A 161 -13.65 -9.03 -25.09
CA ARG A 161 -13.37 -8.57 -26.45
C ARG A 161 -14.22 -9.32 -27.49
N ARG A 162 -14.33 -10.64 -27.38
CA ARG A 162 -15.20 -11.43 -28.28
C ARG A 162 -16.66 -11.00 -28.18
N LEU A 163 -17.16 -10.72 -26.97
CA LEU A 163 -18.50 -10.15 -26.79
C LEU A 163 -18.64 -8.77 -27.47
N SER A 164 -17.63 -7.92 -27.37
CA SER A 164 -17.59 -6.65 -28.11
C SER A 164 -17.62 -6.85 -29.63
N ASP A 165 -16.88 -7.82 -30.16
CA ASP A 165 -16.87 -8.14 -31.59
C ASP A 165 -18.23 -8.69 -32.07
N GLU A 166 -18.99 -9.35 -31.18
CA GLU A 166 -20.38 -9.80 -31.41
C GLU A 166 -21.43 -8.67 -31.24
N GLY A 167 -21.01 -7.44 -30.96
CA GLY A 167 -21.87 -6.25 -30.90
C GLY A 167 -22.36 -5.87 -29.50
N TYR A 168 -21.85 -6.49 -28.43
CA TYR A 168 -22.16 -6.11 -27.05
C TYR A 168 -21.08 -5.16 -26.52
N ASP A 169 -21.41 -3.90 -26.19
CA ASP A 169 -20.40 -2.97 -25.67
C ASP A 169 -19.88 -3.39 -24.28
N MET A 170 -18.81 -4.18 -24.25
CA MET A 170 -18.18 -4.70 -23.02
C MET A 170 -16.86 -4.01 -22.69
N THR A 171 -16.31 -3.25 -23.64
CA THR A 171 -15.00 -2.58 -23.53
C THR A 171 -15.11 -1.05 -23.43
N GLY A 172 -16.25 -0.47 -23.78
CA GLY A 172 -16.57 0.96 -23.70
C GLY A 172 -17.32 1.37 -22.44
N LEU A 173 -17.57 0.45 -21.50
CA LEU A 173 -18.37 0.66 -20.28
C LEU A 173 -17.82 1.74 -19.32
N VAL A 174 -16.55 2.13 -19.48
CA VAL A 174 -15.88 3.09 -18.60
C VAL A 174 -15.24 4.20 -19.44
N ALA A 175 -15.57 5.44 -19.11
CA ALA A 175 -15.03 6.61 -19.80
C ALA A 175 -13.48 6.64 -19.75
N PRO A 176 -12.80 7.03 -20.85
CA PRO A 176 -11.33 7.13 -20.88
C PRO A 176 -10.77 8.04 -19.78
N ASP A 177 -11.46 9.15 -19.46
CA ASP A 177 -11.01 10.06 -18.41
C ASP A 177 -11.10 9.44 -17.01
N THR A 178 -12.13 8.64 -16.71
CA THR A 178 -12.20 7.88 -15.45
C THR A 178 -11.01 6.94 -15.32
N ARG A 179 -10.65 6.21 -16.38
CA ARG A 179 -9.48 5.32 -16.37
C ARG A 179 -8.18 6.09 -16.15
N ARG A 180 -8.01 7.25 -16.81
CA ARG A 180 -6.85 8.12 -16.63
C ARG A 180 -6.76 8.64 -15.20
N SER A 181 -7.87 9.13 -14.63
CA SER A 181 -7.93 9.61 -13.23
C SER A 181 -7.57 8.51 -12.25
N LEU A 182 -8.09 7.29 -12.42
CA LEU A 182 -7.74 6.14 -11.58
C LEU A 182 -6.25 5.79 -11.70
N ALA A 183 -5.69 5.74 -12.90
CA ALA A 183 -4.27 5.49 -13.12
C ALA A 183 -3.39 6.55 -12.42
N LEU A 184 -3.76 7.83 -12.52
CA LEU A 184 -3.06 8.93 -11.84
C LEU A 184 -3.14 8.79 -10.32
N LEU A 185 -4.31 8.47 -9.77
CA LEU A 185 -4.49 8.26 -8.33
C LEU A 185 -3.62 7.09 -7.83
N HIS A 186 -3.54 6.00 -8.59
CA HIS A 186 -2.65 4.90 -8.27
C HIS A 186 -1.18 5.31 -8.31
N ALA A 187 -0.76 6.03 -9.35
CA ALA A 187 0.62 6.51 -9.47
C ALA A 187 1.02 7.46 -8.32
N ILE A 188 0.14 8.42 -7.97
CA ILE A 188 0.36 9.33 -6.83
C ILE A 188 0.46 8.52 -5.54
N ARG A 189 -0.42 7.55 -5.33
CA ARG A 189 -0.38 6.70 -4.12
C ARG A 189 0.91 5.88 -4.04
N VAL A 190 1.39 5.32 -5.15
CA VAL A 190 2.70 4.62 -5.20
C VAL A 190 3.83 5.59 -4.85
N ALA A 191 3.83 6.81 -5.40
CA ALA A 191 4.84 7.82 -5.12
C ALA A 191 4.84 8.23 -3.63
N LEU A 192 3.67 8.41 -3.02
CA LEU A 192 3.54 8.73 -1.60
C LEU A 192 4.10 7.60 -0.71
N ILE A 193 3.84 6.34 -1.07
CA ILE A 193 4.42 5.18 -0.37
C ILE A 193 5.95 5.18 -0.50
N HIS A 194 6.47 5.50 -1.68
CA HIS A 194 7.92 5.58 -1.88
C HIS A 194 8.56 6.68 -1.04
N GLU A 195 7.92 7.86 -0.94
CA GLU A 195 8.40 8.92 -0.06
C GLU A 195 8.31 8.54 1.42
N ILE A 196 7.28 7.79 1.84
CA ILE A 196 7.23 7.22 3.19
C ILE A 196 8.45 6.32 3.42
N PHE A 197 8.76 5.39 2.51
CA PHE A 197 9.90 4.47 2.68
C PHE A 197 11.23 5.22 2.83
N LEU A 198 11.43 6.28 2.04
CA LEU A 198 12.63 7.10 2.11
C LEU A 198 12.71 7.93 3.40
N LEU A 199 11.57 8.44 3.87
CA LEU A 199 11.49 9.22 5.10
C LEU A 199 11.74 8.35 6.35
N VAL A 200 11.27 7.11 6.33
CA VAL A 200 11.43 6.13 7.42
C VAL A 200 12.90 5.84 7.71
N LEU A 201 13.78 5.86 6.71
CA LEU A 201 15.22 5.66 6.91
C LEU A 201 15.90 6.81 7.66
N ARG A 202 15.26 7.98 7.74
CA ARG A 202 15.76 9.13 8.51
C ARG A 202 15.45 9.03 10.01
N ILE A 203 14.77 7.97 10.45
CA ILE A 203 14.52 7.73 11.88
C ILE A 203 15.86 7.43 12.56
N PRO A 204 16.24 8.17 13.62
CA PRO A 204 17.51 7.96 14.33
C PRO A 204 17.64 6.55 14.89
N GLU A 205 18.88 6.11 15.09
CA GLU A 205 19.17 4.89 15.86
C GLU A 205 18.74 5.06 17.32
N PHE A 206 18.18 4.00 17.90
CA PHE A 206 17.79 3.98 19.31
C PHE A 206 17.99 2.58 19.90
N SER A 207 18.31 2.55 21.19
CA SER A 207 18.36 1.28 21.93
C SER A 207 16.94 0.77 22.18
N PRO A 208 16.70 -0.56 22.22
CA PRO A 208 15.39 -1.16 22.49
C PRO A 208 14.98 -0.98 23.97
N GLN A 209 14.82 0.26 24.42
CA GLN A 209 14.47 0.64 25.80
C GLN A 209 12.99 0.35 26.12
N HIS A 210 12.17 0.07 25.09
CA HIS A 210 10.72 -0.17 25.23
C HIS A 210 10.26 -1.51 24.63
N GLY A 211 11.18 -2.46 24.45
CA GLY A 211 10.85 -3.81 23.94
C GLY A 211 10.51 -3.88 22.45
N THR A 212 10.78 -2.82 21.69
CA THR A 212 10.69 -2.82 20.22
C THR A 212 12.05 -2.38 19.67
N SER A 213 12.61 -3.19 18.78
CA SER A 213 13.85 -2.87 18.06
C SER A 213 13.60 -1.91 16.89
N ARG A 214 14.65 -1.24 16.41
CA ARG A 214 14.58 -0.41 15.19
C ARG A 214 14.13 -1.24 13.99
N ASP A 215 14.68 -2.44 13.82
CA ASP A 215 14.32 -3.33 12.71
C ASP A 215 12.83 -3.73 12.72
N GLU A 216 12.27 -4.02 13.90
CA GLU A 216 10.84 -4.31 14.04
C GLU A 216 9.98 -3.09 13.68
N LEU A 217 10.38 -1.90 14.14
CA LEU A 217 9.70 -0.66 13.83
C LEU A 217 9.75 -0.34 12.32
N LEU A 218 10.91 -0.52 11.69
CA LEU A 218 11.06 -0.39 10.23
C LEU A 218 10.14 -1.39 9.51
N GLN A 219 10.08 -2.65 9.93
CA GLN A 219 9.16 -3.62 9.32
C GLN A 219 7.69 -3.20 9.42
N TRP A 220 7.26 -2.56 10.51
CA TRP A 220 5.90 -2.02 10.64
C TRP A 220 5.64 -0.89 9.65
N LEU A 221 6.58 0.05 9.56
CA LEU A 221 6.52 1.21 8.68
C LEU A 221 6.52 0.81 7.20
N PHE A 222 7.33 -0.18 6.81
CA PHE A 222 7.36 -0.74 5.46
C PHE A 222 6.07 -1.52 5.13
N ARG A 223 5.35 -2.03 6.12
CA ARG A 223 3.98 -2.57 5.97
C ARG A 223 2.90 -1.49 6.03
N LEU A 224 3.28 -0.22 6.09
CA LEU A 224 2.42 0.95 6.21
C LEU A 224 1.58 0.98 7.51
N ASP A 225 2.06 0.35 8.58
CA ASP A 225 1.52 0.55 9.93
C ASP A 225 2.15 1.80 10.56
N VAL A 226 1.81 2.95 9.98
CA VAL A 226 2.37 4.25 10.39
C VAL A 226 1.80 4.71 11.72
N GLU A 227 0.53 4.44 12.00
CA GLU A 227 -0.12 4.88 13.24
C GLU A 227 0.45 4.12 14.45
N GLY A 228 0.61 2.79 14.35
CA GLY A 228 1.23 1.97 15.41
C GLY A 228 2.68 2.36 15.65
N ALA A 229 3.46 2.54 14.57
CA ALA A 229 4.84 2.98 14.67
C ALA A 229 4.98 4.40 15.26
N ALA A 230 4.07 5.32 14.94
CA ALA A 230 4.13 6.68 15.44
C ALA A 230 3.95 6.75 16.97
N ILE A 231 3.09 5.91 17.55
CA ILE A 231 2.93 5.81 19.01
C ILE A 231 4.24 5.37 19.69
N VAL A 232 4.94 4.41 19.10
CA VAL A 232 6.24 3.93 19.61
C VAL A 232 7.31 5.02 19.46
N LEU A 233 7.36 5.69 18.30
CA LEU A 233 8.30 6.78 18.02
C LEU A 233 8.13 7.96 19.00
N GLU A 234 6.90 8.35 19.34
CA GLU A 234 6.66 9.43 20.30
C GLU A 234 7.15 9.11 21.71
N ARG A 235 7.16 7.82 22.09
CA ARG A 235 7.68 7.36 23.38
C ARG A 235 9.21 7.32 23.42
N ILE A 236 9.84 6.88 22.33
CA ILE A 236 11.30 6.82 22.20
C ILE A 236 11.89 8.23 22.07
N PHE A 237 11.20 9.11 21.34
CA PHE A 237 11.66 10.45 20.99
C PHE A 237 10.67 11.52 21.50
N PRO A 238 10.57 11.76 22.81
CA PRO A 238 9.62 12.73 23.37
C PRO A 238 9.98 14.18 22.97
N ILE A 239 8.95 15.01 22.70
CA ILE A 239 9.13 16.42 22.33
C ILE A 239 9.67 17.24 23.52
N GLU A 240 9.21 16.94 24.72
CA GLU A 240 9.66 17.57 25.96
C GLU A 240 10.43 16.50 26.72
N ALA A 241 11.69 16.77 27.06
CA ALA A 241 12.37 15.95 28.04
C ALA A 241 11.60 16.14 29.36
N GLU A 242 11.03 15.08 29.92
CA GLU A 242 10.68 15.11 31.34
C GLU A 242 11.98 15.51 32.06
N GLU A 243 11.93 16.60 32.84
CA GLU A 243 13.00 16.93 33.78
C GLU A 243 13.15 15.69 34.67
N ALA A 244 14.11 14.83 34.35
CA ALA A 244 14.34 13.67 35.16
C ALA A 244 14.67 14.18 36.56
N ASP A 245 13.87 13.76 37.54
CA ASP A 245 14.07 13.84 39.01
C ASP A 245 15.42 13.25 39.48
N ALA A 246 16.39 13.04 38.58
CA ALA A 246 17.71 12.49 38.84
C ALA A 246 18.63 13.43 39.64
N ALA A 247 18.25 14.70 39.82
CA ALA A 247 19.01 15.64 40.64
C ALA A 247 18.73 15.51 42.16
N GLU A 248 17.67 14.82 42.59
CA GLU A 248 17.32 14.73 44.02
C GLU A 248 17.81 13.47 44.75
N GLN A 249 18.42 12.48 44.07
CA GLN A 249 18.78 11.21 44.71
C GLN A 249 20.28 10.85 44.83
N TYR A 250 21.20 11.58 44.18
CA TYR A 250 22.63 11.31 44.35
C TYR A 250 23.40 12.61 44.60
N GLY A 251 23.94 12.73 45.83
CA GLY A 251 24.67 13.90 46.32
C GLY A 251 26.11 14.05 45.79
N GLU A 252 26.37 13.64 44.55
CA GLU A 252 27.63 13.95 43.85
C GLU A 252 27.32 14.73 42.58
N PRO A 253 28.00 15.87 42.33
CA PRO A 253 27.84 16.59 41.07
C PRO A 253 28.37 15.72 39.94
N ALA A 254 27.48 15.16 39.14
CA ALA A 254 27.84 14.46 37.92
C ALA A 254 28.42 15.48 36.91
N ASP A 255 29.70 15.34 36.55
CA ASP A 255 30.37 16.11 35.48
C ASP A 255 30.07 15.53 34.08
N TYR A 256 29.14 14.57 34.00
CA TYR A 256 28.54 14.20 32.74
C TYR A 256 27.56 15.30 32.35
N GLN A 257 27.90 16.06 31.31
CA GLN A 257 26.86 16.75 30.54
C GLN A 257 25.95 15.66 29.96
N GLY A 258 24.91 15.30 30.71
CA GLY A 258 23.86 14.45 30.18
C GLY A 258 23.34 15.10 28.90
N GLU A 259 23.07 14.28 27.89
CA GLU A 259 22.27 14.66 26.72
C GLU A 259 20.82 15.07 27.10
N GLY A 260 20.56 15.47 28.35
CA GLY A 260 19.28 15.90 28.94
C GLY A 260 18.81 17.29 28.48
N GLY A 261 19.12 17.65 27.24
CA GLY A 261 18.64 18.87 26.60
C GLY A 261 18.37 18.72 25.11
N GLN A 262 18.56 17.53 24.52
CA GLN A 262 18.18 17.30 23.12
C GLN A 262 16.69 17.04 23.04
N THR A 263 15.95 18.13 22.90
CA THR A 263 14.55 18.11 22.52
C THR A 263 14.44 17.54 21.10
N TYR A 264 13.73 16.42 20.90
CA TYR A 264 13.54 15.78 19.59
C TYR A 264 12.59 16.55 18.64
N ARG A 265 12.45 17.88 18.82
CA ARG A 265 11.58 18.74 18.02
C ARG A 265 11.92 18.68 16.53
N MET A 266 13.19 18.50 16.18
CA MET A 266 13.62 18.41 14.78
C MET A 266 13.12 17.14 14.11
N GLU A 267 13.26 15.98 14.75
CA GLU A 267 12.76 14.70 14.27
C GLU A 267 11.24 14.72 14.09
N HIS A 268 10.54 15.33 15.05
CA HIS A 268 9.10 15.54 14.94
C HIS A 268 8.71 16.41 13.74
N ALA A 269 9.41 17.52 13.52
CA ALA A 269 9.14 18.45 12.44
C ALA A 269 9.53 17.89 11.05
N GLU A 270 10.66 17.18 10.96
CA GLU A 270 11.24 16.77 9.69
C GLU A 270 10.95 15.32 9.29
N VAL A 271 10.57 14.46 10.24
CA VAL A 271 10.36 13.03 10.02
C VAL A 271 8.95 12.61 10.44
N PHE A 272 8.59 12.71 11.73
CA PHE A 272 7.34 12.09 12.22
C PHE A 272 6.08 12.81 11.74
N GLY A 273 6.06 14.15 11.77
CA GLY A 273 4.97 14.96 11.23
C GLY A 273 4.75 14.76 9.72
N PRO A 274 5.81 14.85 8.89
CA PRO A 274 5.73 14.55 7.47
C PRO A 274 5.31 13.10 7.19
N LEU A 275 5.78 12.12 7.96
CA LEU A 275 5.41 10.70 7.82
C LEU A 275 3.90 10.50 7.99
N ARG A 276 3.31 11.07 9.04
CA ARG A 276 1.85 11.06 9.27
C ARG A 276 1.10 11.75 8.14
N SER A 277 1.60 12.88 7.68
CA SER A 277 0.99 13.66 6.60
C SER A 277 0.97 12.88 5.27
N LEU A 278 2.09 12.24 4.92
CA LEU A 278 2.19 11.39 3.73
C LEU A 278 1.29 10.16 3.83
N PHE A 279 1.21 9.55 5.01
CA PHE A 279 0.30 8.42 5.26
C PHE A 279 -1.16 8.84 5.12
N GLU A 280 -1.52 10.02 5.62
CA GLU A 280 -2.86 10.57 5.45
C GLU A 280 -3.20 10.84 3.98
N LEU A 281 -2.27 11.41 3.21
CA LEU A 281 -2.43 11.57 1.75
C LEU A 281 -2.59 10.21 1.04
N THR A 282 -1.86 9.19 1.49
CA THR A 282 -1.99 7.82 1.00
C THR A 282 -3.39 7.26 1.27
N ARG A 283 -4.01 7.58 2.41
CA ARG A 283 -5.41 7.22 2.73
C ARG A 283 -6.42 8.03 1.92
N ARG A 284 -6.20 9.34 1.72
CA ARG A 284 -7.08 10.20 0.93
C ARG A 284 -7.10 9.83 -0.55
N THR A 285 -5.95 9.48 -1.12
CA THR A 285 -5.86 8.98 -2.51
C THR A 285 -6.61 7.66 -2.71
N SER A 286 -6.60 6.78 -1.71
CA SER A 286 -7.45 5.57 -1.70
C SER A 286 -8.94 5.89 -1.73
N ALA A 287 -9.38 6.82 -0.87
CA ALA A 287 -10.78 7.22 -0.83
C ALA A 287 -11.20 7.83 -2.18
N ALA A 288 -10.36 8.71 -2.75
CA ALA A 288 -10.59 9.28 -4.07
C ALA A 288 -10.70 8.19 -5.16
N ALA A 289 -9.84 7.16 -5.15
CA ALA A 289 -9.91 6.07 -6.12
C ALA A 289 -11.24 5.29 -6.01
N VAL A 290 -11.71 5.02 -4.79
CA VAL A 290 -13.02 4.37 -4.56
C VAL A 290 -14.17 5.23 -5.06
N HIS A 291 -14.14 6.55 -4.80
CA HIS A 291 -15.14 7.49 -5.30
C HIS A 291 -15.18 7.54 -6.83
N HIS A 292 -14.02 7.62 -7.49
CA HIS A 292 -13.93 7.63 -8.95
C HIS A 292 -14.37 6.31 -9.58
N ALA A 293 -14.18 5.19 -8.88
CA ALA A 293 -14.67 3.88 -9.30
C ALA A 293 -16.20 3.74 -9.18
N SER A 294 -16.91 4.73 -8.62
CA SER A 294 -18.36 4.66 -8.30
C SER A 294 -18.73 3.42 -7.48
N TYR A 295 -17.75 2.85 -6.77
CA TYR A 295 -17.93 1.66 -5.94
C TYR A 295 -18.34 2.12 -4.54
N PHE A 296 -19.61 2.48 -4.40
CA PHE A 296 -20.25 2.53 -3.10
C PHE A 296 -21.07 1.26 -2.93
N GLY A 297 -20.70 0.47 -1.93
CA GLY A 297 -21.60 -0.49 -1.30
C GLY A 297 -22.39 0.19 -0.20
#